data_AF-A0A967KEK8-F1
#
_entry.id   AF-A0A967KEK8-F1
#
_cell.length_a   1.000
_cell.length_b   1.000
_cell.length_c   1.000
_cell.angle_alpha   90.00
_cell.angle_beta   90.00
_cell.angle_gamma   90.00
#
_symmetry.space_group_name_H-M   'P 1'
#
loop_
_entity.id
_entity.type
_entity.pdbx_description
1 polymer ?
#
loop_
_entity_poly.entity_id
_entity_poly.type
_entity_poly.pdbx_seq_one_letter_code
_entity_poly.pdbx_strand_id
1 'polypeptide(L)'
;MAITIGSDPEFLVTLRDTNDVLGAREFLSYGGEIGCDGHATTGELRPPCAETPIAHTDIISRSLAGLEHKLRHHLRERGLSRENYTIIGGSGFNTNPVGGHIHFGM
;
A
#
# COMPACT_ATOMS: atom_id res chain seq x y z
N MET A 1 -0.22 -12.40 28.32
CA MET A 1 -0.76 -11.86 27.06
C MET A 1 -0.08 -10.54 26.81
N ALA A 2 0.54 -10.39 25.64
CA ALA A 2 1.20 -9.17 25.23
C ALA A 2 0.24 -8.40 24.30
N ILE A 3 0.08 -7.10 24.52
CA ILE A 3 -0.67 -6.25 23.59
C ILE A 3 0.11 -6.24 22.27
N THR A 4 -0.59 -6.50 21.16
CA THR A 4 -0.02 -6.40 19.81
C THR A 4 -0.47 -5.11 19.13
N ILE A 5 0.38 -4.61 18.24
CA ILE A 5 0.11 -3.48 17.36
C ILE A 5 0.06 -3.97 15.91
N GLY A 6 -0.98 -3.54 15.20
CA GLY A 6 -1.15 -3.76 13.77
C GLY A 6 -1.44 -2.45 13.06
N SER A 7 -1.39 -2.46 11.73
CA SER A 7 -1.87 -1.35 10.90
C SER A 7 -2.21 -1.84 9.52
N ASP A 8 -3.09 -1.12 8.85
CA ASP A 8 -3.50 -1.35 7.47
C ASP A 8 -3.32 -0.08 6.59
N PRO A 9 -2.07 0.34 6.30
CA PRO A 9 -1.84 1.53 5.50
C PRO A 9 -2.43 1.40 4.08
N GLU A 10 -3.30 2.33 3.69
CA GLU A 10 -3.80 2.41 2.33
C GLU A 10 -2.92 3.35 1.47
N PHE A 11 -2.96 3.12 0.16
CA PHE A 11 -2.22 3.91 -0.81
C PHE A 11 -2.90 3.97 -2.17
N LEU A 12 -2.56 5.02 -2.92
CA LEU A 12 -2.83 5.18 -4.35
C LEU A 12 -1.50 5.17 -5.11
N VAL A 13 -1.56 4.75 -6.37
CA VAL A 13 -0.45 4.92 -7.30
C VAL A 13 -0.90 5.89 -8.38
N THR A 14 -0.12 6.95 -8.61
CA THR A 14 -0.46 7.97 -9.61
C THR A 14 0.64 8.08 -10.65
N LEU A 15 0.27 8.30 -11.90
CA LEU A 15 1.20 8.68 -12.95
C LEU A 15 1.60 10.16 -12.77
N ARG A 16 2.90 10.46 -12.86
CA ARG A 16 3.41 11.81 -12.56
C ARG A 16 3.12 12.84 -13.66
N ASP A 17 2.96 12.39 -14.89
CA ASP A 17 2.70 13.23 -16.06
C ASP A 17 1.23 13.68 -16.14
N THR A 18 0.30 12.77 -15.86
CA THR A 18 -1.15 13.04 -15.96
C THR A 18 -1.83 13.26 -14.61
N ASN A 19 -1.20 12.87 -13.50
CA ASN A 19 -1.85 12.68 -12.20
C ASN A 19 -2.98 11.64 -12.21
N ASP A 20 -3.06 10.80 -13.24
CA ASP A 20 -4.05 9.72 -13.28
C ASP A 20 -3.75 8.67 -12.22
N VAL A 21 -4.79 8.21 -11.54
CA VAL A 21 -4.72 7.12 -10.57
C VAL A 21 -4.69 5.80 -11.34
N LEU A 22 -3.64 5.02 -11.14
CA LEU A 22 -3.59 3.62 -11.57
C LEU A 22 -4.43 2.80 -10.60
N GLY A 23 -5.39 2.05 -11.13
CA GLY A 23 -6.25 1.21 -10.31
C GLY A 23 -5.44 0.11 -9.65
N ALA A 24 -5.46 0.03 -8.31
CA ALA A 24 -4.80 -1.05 -7.56
C ALA A 24 -5.11 -2.45 -8.11
N ARG A 25 -6.35 -2.69 -8.55
CA ARG A 25 -6.80 -3.98 -9.13
C ARG A 25 -6.08 -4.36 -10.44
N GLU A 26 -5.45 -3.41 -11.13
CA GLU A 26 -4.65 -3.71 -12.33
C GLU A 26 -3.41 -4.54 -12.00
N PHE A 27 -2.90 -4.46 -10.77
CA PHE A 27 -1.64 -5.10 -10.37
C PHE A 27 -1.65 -5.77 -8.98
N LEU A 28 -2.75 -5.67 -8.23
CA LEU A 28 -2.94 -6.29 -6.92
C LEU A 28 -4.19 -7.18 -6.90
N SER A 29 -4.12 -8.25 -6.11
CA SER A 29 -5.28 -9.05 -5.72
C SER A 29 -6.07 -8.37 -4.60
N TYR A 30 -7.32 -8.81 -4.36
CA TYR A 30 -8.05 -8.38 -3.17
C TYR A 30 -7.44 -8.96 -1.87
N GLY A 31 -6.88 -10.16 -1.93
CA GLY A 31 -6.28 -10.84 -0.78
C GLY A 31 -4.76 -10.67 -0.65
N GLY A 32 -4.23 -11.14 0.48
CA GLY A 32 -2.80 -11.15 0.81
C GLY A 32 -2.35 -9.92 1.60
N GLU A 33 -1.08 -9.94 2.01
CA GLU A 33 -0.42 -8.85 2.78
C GLU A 33 -0.29 -7.53 1.99
N ILE A 34 -0.46 -7.57 0.67
CA ILE A 34 -0.47 -6.39 -0.21
C ILE A 34 -1.58 -6.63 -1.22
N GLY A 35 -2.67 -5.89 -1.11
CA GLY A 35 -3.87 -6.10 -1.89
C GLY A 35 -4.68 -4.82 -2.11
N CYS A 36 -5.91 -4.98 -2.59
CA CYS A 36 -6.88 -3.88 -2.74
C CYS A 36 -7.74 -3.73 -1.48
N ASP A 37 -8.04 -2.51 -1.03
CA ASP A 37 -8.91 -2.20 0.12
C ASP A 37 -10.41 -2.32 -0.23
N GLY A 38 -10.86 -3.50 -0.70
CA GLY A 38 -12.26 -3.72 -1.14
C GLY A 38 -12.70 -2.91 -2.38
N HIS A 39 -11.97 -1.86 -2.74
CA HIS A 39 -12.17 -0.95 -3.86
C HIS A 39 -11.10 -1.16 -4.93
N ALA A 40 -11.46 -1.00 -6.21
CA ALA A 40 -10.55 -1.30 -7.31
C ALA A 40 -9.39 -0.31 -7.45
N THR A 41 -9.50 0.89 -6.86
CA THR A 41 -8.54 1.99 -6.99
C THR A 41 -7.50 2.02 -5.88
N THR A 42 -7.90 1.61 -4.67
CA THR A 42 -7.11 1.77 -3.44
C THR A 42 -6.39 0.48 -3.10
N GLY A 43 -5.08 0.56 -2.89
CA GLY A 43 -4.27 -0.51 -2.34
C GLY A 43 -4.19 -0.42 -0.82
N GLU A 44 -3.97 -1.56 -0.16
CA GLU A 44 -3.81 -1.68 1.28
C GLU A 44 -2.67 -2.66 1.58
N LEU A 45 -1.81 -2.27 2.52
CA LEU A 45 -0.87 -3.19 3.15
C LEU A 45 -1.57 -3.84 4.35
N ARG A 46 -1.45 -5.16 4.48
CA ARG A 46 -1.97 -5.94 5.61
C ARG A 46 -0.84 -6.70 6.29
N PRO A 47 0.16 -5.99 6.83
CA PRO A 47 1.26 -6.62 7.55
C PRO A 47 0.73 -7.38 8.77
N PRO A 48 1.34 -8.52 9.13
CA PRO A 48 1.10 -9.16 10.42
C PRO A 48 1.30 -8.16 11.58
N CYS A 49 0.52 -8.35 12.65
CA CYS A 49 0.71 -7.59 13.89
C CYS A 49 2.05 -7.94 14.56
N ALA A 50 2.57 -7.04 15.37
CA ALA A 50 3.78 -7.25 16.16
C ALA A 50 3.56 -6.92 17.64
N GLU A 51 4.40 -7.49 18.51
CA GLU A 51 4.37 -7.19 19.95
C GLU A 51 4.99 -5.82 20.29
N THR A 52 5.77 -5.23 19.37
CA THR A 52 6.41 -3.93 19.58
C THR A 52 6.25 -3.02 18.37
N PRO A 53 6.16 -1.68 18.56
CA PRO A 53 6.10 -0.73 17.45
C PRO A 53 7.29 -0.82 16.49
N ILE A 54 8.48 -1.13 17.00
CA ILE A 54 9.69 -1.21 16.18
C ILE A 54 9.66 -2.42 15.26
N ALA A 55 9.26 -3.58 15.79
CA ALA A 55 9.07 -4.78 14.97
C ALA A 55 7.96 -4.58 13.93
N HIS A 56 6.89 -3.85 14.28
CA HIS A 56 5.83 -3.51 13.34
C HIS A 56 6.34 -2.65 12.18
N THR A 57 7.19 -1.66 12.48
CA THR A 57 7.82 -0.80 11.46
C THR A 57 8.69 -1.59 10.49
N ASP A 58 9.43 -2.60 10.98
CA ASP A 58 10.23 -3.49 10.15
C ASP A 58 9.34 -4.35 9.22
N ILE A 59 8.20 -4.83 9.72
CA ILE A 59 7.23 -5.59 8.90
C ILE A 59 6.64 -4.71 7.80
N ILE A 60 6.24 -3.47 8.13
CA ILE A 60 5.74 -2.50 7.14
C ILE A 60 6.79 -2.24 6.07
N SER A 61 8.05 -2.02 6.47
CA SER A 61 9.15 -1.77 5.53
C SER A 61 9.36 -2.91 4.53
N ARG A 62 9.25 -4.16 4.99
CA ARG A 62 9.28 -5.34 4.10
C ARG A 62 8.07 -5.41 3.17
N SER A 63 6.89 -5.07 3.68
CA SER A 63 5.66 -5.02 2.89
C SER A 63 5.74 -3.97 1.79
N LEU A 64 6.32 -2.80 2.07
CA LEU A 64 6.59 -1.75 1.10
C LEU A 64 7.57 -2.20 0.00
N ALA A 65 8.63 -2.93 0.36
CA ALA A 65 9.54 -3.51 -0.63
C ALA A 65 8.83 -4.54 -1.53
N GLY A 66 7.93 -5.35 -0.96
CA GLY A 66 7.07 -6.25 -1.71
C GLY A 66 6.12 -5.51 -2.67
N LEU A 67 5.56 -4.39 -2.23
CA LEU A 67 4.71 -3.53 -3.06
C LEU A 67 5.52 -2.96 -4.24
N GLU A 68 6.70 -2.40 -3.97
CA GLU A 68 7.58 -1.88 -5.02
C GLU A 68 7.91 -2.96 -6.06
N HIS A 69 8.18 -4.19 -5.62
CA HIS A 69 8.45 -5.30 -6.52
C HIS A 69 7.25 -5.61 -7.45
N LYS A 70 6.04 -5.76 -6.89
CA LYS A 70 4.82 -6.01 -7.67
C LYS A 70 4.54 -4.89 -8.66
N LEU A 71 4.66 -3.65 -8.21
CA LEU A 71 4.40 -2.47 -9.02
C LEU A 71 5.42 -2.33 -10.15
N ARG A 72 6.71 -2.50 -9.87
CA ARG A 72 7.77 -2.46 -10.88
C ARG A 72 7.59 -3.54 -11.93
N HIS A 73 7.15 -4.74 -11.54
CA HIS A 73 6.86 -5.81 -12.49
C HIS A 73 5.76 -5.40 -13.47
N HIS A 74 4.61 -4.96 -12.95
CA HIS A 74 3.48 -4.54 -13.78
C HIS A 74 3.79 -3.32 -14.66
N LEU A 75 4.44 -2.30 -14.11
CA LEU A 75 4.74 -1.07 -14.85
C LEU A 75 5.77 -1.28 -15.94
N ARG A 76 6.73 -2.18 -15.74
CA ARG A 76 7.71 -2.54 -16.77
C ARG A 76 7.03 -3.14 -18.01
N GLU A 77 5.98 -3.95 -17.83
CA GLU A 77 5.19 -4.50 -18.94
C GLU A 77 4.47 -3.39 -19.74
N ARG A 78 4.23 -2.23 -19.11
CA ARG A 78 3.65 -1.02 -19.73
C ARG A 78 4.70 -0.04 -20.27
N GLY A 79 5.99 -0.40 -20.22
CA GLY A 79 7.09 0.49 -20.62
C GLY A 79 7.32 1.67 -19.65
N LEU A 80 6.79 1.60 -18.43
CA LEU A 80 6.92 2.63 -17.41
C LEU A 80 8.03 2.29 -16.41
N SER A 81 8.68 3.32 -15.89
CA SER A 81 9.76 3.25 -14.91
C SER A 81 9.39 3.91 -13.58
N ARG A 82 10.27 3.83 -12.58
CA ARG A 82 10.05 4.44 -11.25
C ARG A 82 9.86 5.96 -11.31
N GLU A 83 10.44 6.62 -12.31
CA GLU A 83 10.30 8.06 -12.52
C GLU A 83 8.92 8.46 -13.08
N ASN A 84 8.09 7.49 -13.47
CA ASN A 84 6.78 7.77 -14.07
C ASN A 84 5.63 7.75 -13.05
N TYR A 85 5.87 7.30 -11.81
CA TYR A 85 4.80 7.17 -10.83
C TYR A 85 5.18 7.65 -9.43
N THR A 86 4.15 7.88 -8.62
CA THR A 86 4.24 8.20 -7.19
C THR A 86 3.31 7.27 -6.43
N ILE A 87 3.73 6.84 -5.25
CA ILE A 87 2.84 6.18 -4.27
C ILE A 87 2.43 7.23 -3.26
N ILE A 88 1.13 7.40 -3.06
CA ILE A 88 0.55 8.41 -2.17
C ILE A 88 -0.24 7.69 -1.09
N GLY A 89 0.03 8.01 0.17
CA GLY A 89 -0.83 7.66 1.31
C GLY A 89 -1.36 8.92 1.99
N GLY A 90 -2.41 8.79 2.79
CA GLY A 90 -2.97 9.89 3.57
C GLY A 90 -3.84 10.86 2.77
N SER A 91 -4.12 12.03 3.35
CA SER A 91 -5.03 13.05 2.82
C SER A 91 -4.51 13.83 1.60
N GLY A 92 -3.48 13.32 0.90
CA GLY A 92 -2.75 14.03 -0.15
C GLY A 92 -3.46 14.11 -1.50
N PHE A 93 -4.61 13.45 -1.68
CA PHE A 93 -5.36 13.46 -2.94
C PHE A 93 -6.75 14.10 -2.75
N ASN A 94 -7.01 15.19 -3.49
CA ASN A 94 -8.10 16.16 -3.26
C ASN A 94 -9.54 15.59 -3.27
N THR A 95 -9.76 14.35 -3.73
CA THR A 95 -11.10 13.76 -3.87
C THR A 95 -11.24 12.37 -3.25
N ASN A 96 -10.15 11.77 -2.74
CA ASN A 96 -10.20 10.44 -2.13
C ASN A 96 -9.10 10.34 -1.05
N PRO A 97 -9.38 10.72 0.19
CA PRO A 97 -8.42 10.54 1.27
C PRO A 97 -8.20 9.03 1.44
N VAL A 98 -7.00 8.57 1.13
CA VAL A 98 -6.57 7.20 1.46
C VAL A 98 -6.17 7.21 2.94
N GLY A 99 -6.81 6.33 3.70
CA GLY A 99 -6.65 6.21 5.12
C GLY A 99 -5.72 5.07 5.50
N GLY A 100 -5.76 4.73 6.76
CA GLY A 100 -5.06 3.60 7.32
C GLY A 100 -5.28 3.67 8.80
N HIS A 101 -5.55 2.54 9.41
CA HIS A 101 -5.85 2.43 10.82
C HIS A 101 -4.67 1.82 11.55
N ILE A 102 -4.58 2.13 12.83
CA ILE A 102 -3.70 1.42 13.75
C ILE A 102 -4.61 0.54 14.60
N HIS A 103 -4.26 -0.73 14.68
CA HIS A 103 -5.00 -1.73 15.42
C HIS A 103 -4.25 -2.11 16.70
N PHE A 104 -5.00 -2.37 17.76
CA PHE A 104 -4.48 -2.90 19.02
C PHE A 104 -5.18 -4.23 19.32
N GLY A 105 -4.40 -5.29 19.53
CA GLY A 105 -4.87 -6.63 19.84
C GLY A 105 -4.36 -7.14 21.19
N MET A 106 -4.93 -8.24 21.68
CA MET A 106 -4.47 -9.01 22.84
C MET A 106 -3.98 -10.40 22.46
#